data_AF-A0A536DY57-F1
#
_entry.id   AF-A0A536DY57-F1
#
_cell.length_a   1.000
_cell.length_b   1.000
_cell.length_c   1.000
_cell.angle_alpha   90.00
_cell.angle_beta   90.00
_cell.angle_gamma   90.00
#
_symmetry.space_group_name_H-M   'P 1'
#
loop_
_entity.id
_entity.type
_entity.pdbx_description
1 polymer ?
#
loop_
_entity_poly.entity_id
_entity_poly.type
_entity_poly.pdbx_seq_one_letter_code
_entity_poly.pdbx_strand_id
1 'polypeptide(L)'
;MRENPWRPRGIAVRIALLSLLVTAVALAVIAIGVLGVAQSTFNRLMLEAGQPAATAHAMFDHSVVPVFIVAAAIAAAVSLMLASLLALRLARPLDDIARAARRVAGGEYQARVQRTGPDEVTSLADSFNQMAESLQHQERMRREFIVNAAHELSTPLT
;
A
#
# COMPACT_ATOMS: atom_id res chain seq x y z
N MET A 1 10.53 25.10 12.31
CA MET A 1 10.01 23.77 12.71
C MET A 1 10.14 22.85 11.52
N ARG A 2 10.96 21.80 11.60
CA ARG A 2 11.23 20.88 10.48
C ARG A 2 10.15 19.80 10.46
N GLU A 3 9.26 19.85 9.49
CA GLU A 3 8.24 18.82 9.31
C GLU A 3 8.90 17.52 8.84
N ASN A 4 8.82 16.50 9.69
CA ASN A 4 9.39 15.17 9.44
C ASN A 4 8.62 14.47 8.30
N PRO A 5 9.22 14.23 7.12
CA PRO A 5 8.49 13.73 5.95
C PRO A 5 8.16 12.23 6.00
N TRP A 6 8.55 11.52 7.07
CA TRP A 6 8.46 10.06 7.18
C TRP A 6 7.50 9.58 8.29
N ARG A 7 6.26 10.07 8.30
CA ARG A 7 5.17 9.34 8.97
C ARG A 7 4.51 8.41 7.96
N PRO A 8 4.88 7.12 7.88
CA PRO A 8 4.20 6.18 6.99
C PRO A 8 2.73 6.11 7.40
N ARG A 9 1.88 6.72 6.56
CA ARG A 9 0.45 6.84 6.81
C ARG A 9 -0.23 5.47 6.72
N GLY A 10 -1.28 5.33 7.52
CA GLY A 10 -1.85 4.04 7.94
C GLY A 10 -2.21 3.08 6.81
N ILE A 11 -2.53 3.53 5.59
CA ILE A 11 -2.92 2.62 4.50
C ILE A 11 -1.74 1.79 4.00
N ALA A 12 -0.58 2.40 3.76
CA ALA A 12 0.62 1.67 3.33
C ALA A 12 1.08 0.68 4.39
N VAL A 13 1.04 1.09 5.67
CA VAL A 13 1.35 0.22 6.81
C VAL A 13 0.33 -0.91 6.93
N ARG A 14 -0.97 -0.63 6.76
CA ARG A 14 -2.03 -1.65 6.78
C ARG A 14 -1.88 -2.65 5.64
N ILE A 15 -1.56 -2.21 4.42
CA ILE A 15 -1.30 -3.10 3.28
C ILE A 15 -0.07 -3.98 3.57
N ALA A 16 1.01 -3.39 4.06
CA ALA A 16 2.20 -4.15 4.43
C ALA A 16 1.89 -5.18 5.52
N LEU A 17 1.20 -4.79 6.59
CA LEU A 17 0.80 -5.69 7.68
C LEU A 17 -0.12 -6.81 7.19
N LEU A 18 -1.10 -6.50 6.34
CA LEU A 18 -1.99 -7.51 5.76
C LEU A 18 -1.22 -8.48 4.85
N SER A 19 -0.33 -7.99 4.00
CA SER A 19 0.48 -8.85 3.12
C SER A 19 1.40 -9.77 3.93
N LEU A 20 1.99 -9.25 5.01
CA LEU A 20 2.88 -9.99 5.89
C LEU A 20 2.10 -11.05 6.68
N LEU A 21 0.90 -10.71 7.15
CA LEU A 21 -0.03 -11.63 7.78
C LEU A 21 -0.47 -12.75 6.83
N VAL A 22 -0.90 -12.42 5.61
CA VAL A 22 -1.30 -13.40 4.59
C VAL A 22 -0.14 -14.34 4.26
N THR A 23 1.07 -13.80 4.12
CA THR A 23 2.27 -14.60 3.83
C THR A 23 2.63 -15.50 4.99
N ALA A 24 2.57 -14.99 6.23
CA ALA A 24 2.81 -15.77 7.42
C ALA A 24 1.79 -16.92 7.57
N VAL A 25 0.50 -16.65 7.31
CA VAL A 25 -0.55 -17.67 7.33
C VAL A 25 -0.31 -18.72 6.24
N ALA A 26 -0.01 -18.31 5.01
CA ALA A 26 0.30 -19.23 3.92
C ALA A 26 1.51 -20.12 4.26
N LEU A 27 2.59 -19.54 4.78
CA LEU A 27 3.76 -20.29 5.22
C LEU A 27 3.46 -21.23 6.38
N ALA A 28 2.62 -20.81 7.34
CA ALA A 28 2.21 -21.67 8.45
C ALA A 28 1.38 -22.85 7.96
N VAL A 29 0.43 -22.64 7.04
CA VAL A 29 -0.37 -23.72 6.44
C VAL A 29 0.52 -24.71 5.70
N ILE A 30 1.47 -24.23 4.89
CA ILE A 30 2.39 -25.11 4.16
C ILE A 30 3.34 -25.82 5.14
N ALA A 31 3.86 -25.13 6.16
CA ALA A 31 4.72 -25.73 7.18
C ALA A 31 4.00 -26.85 7.93
N ILE A 32 2.75 -26.61 8.35
CA ILE A 32 1.92 -27.62 9.04
C ILE A 32 1.66 -28.82 8.10
N GLY A 33 1.37 -28.56 6.82
CA GLY A 33 1.19 -29.62 5.83
C GLY A 33 2.45 -30.46 5.63
N VAL A 34 3.61 -29.82 5.48
CA VAL A 34 4.89 -30.50 5.25
C VAL A 34 5.37 -31.24 6.51
N LEU A 35 5.41 -30.57 7.66
CA LEU A 35 5.91 -31.14 8.91
C LEU A 35 4.94 -32.13 9.55
N GLY A 36 3.63 -31.96 9.35
CA GLY A 36 2.61 -32.85 9.90
C GLY A 36 2.28 -34.02 8.98
N VAL A 37 1.85 -33.73 7.75
CA VAL A 37 1.36 -34.74 6.82
C VAL A 37 2.52 -35.42 6.11
N ALA A 38 3.45 -34.68 5.49
CA ALA A 38 4.52 -35.32 4.73
C ALA A 38 5.45 -36.15 5.62
N GLN A 39 5.79 -35.67 6.82
CA GLN A 39 6.59 -36.43 7.78
C GLN A 39 5.89 -37.71 8.25
N SER A 40 4.58 -37.65 8.56
CA SER A 40 3.84 -38.82 9.04
C SER A 40 3.60 -39.85 7.94
N THR A 41 3.30 -39.42 6.72
CA THR A 41 3.17 -40.31 5.55
C THR A 41 4.51 -40.95 5.20
N PHE A 42 5.60 -40.17 5.19
CA PHE A 42 6.94 -40.69 4.89
C PHE A 42 7.39 -41.73 5.91
N ASN A 43 7.15 -41.48 7.20
CA ASN A 43 7.49 -42.44 8.25
C ASN A 43 6.68 -43.75 8.12
N ARG A 44 5.39 -43.69 7.78
CA ARG A 44 4.58 -44.89 7.51
C ARG A 44 5.14 -45.71 6.35
N LEU A 45 5.46 -45.06 5.22
CA LEU A 45 6.02 -45.74 4.05
C LEU A 45 7.39 -46.36 4.33
N MET A 46 8.23 -45.72 5.13
CA MET A 46 9.54 -46.25 5.52
C MET A 46 9.42 -47.44 6.47
N LEU A 47 8.50 -47.39 7.44
CA LEU A 47 8.20 -48.53 8.31
C LEU A 47 7.67 -49.73 7.51
N GLU A 48 6.79 -49.50 6.53
CA GLU A 48 6.31 -50.53 5.61
C GLU A 48 7.42 -51.10 4.72
N ALA A 49 8.38 -50.27 4.31
CA ALA A 49 9.59 -50.69 3.60
C ALA A 49 10.65 -51.37 4.49
N GLY A 50 10.35 -51.59 5.78
CA GLY A 50 11.23 -52.27 6.73
C GLY A 50 12.37 -51.40 7.29
N GLN A 51 12.32 -50.09 7.08
CA GLN A 51 13.32 -49.14 7.56
C GLN A 51 12.96 -48.60 8.95
N PRO A 52 13.94 -48.40 9.86
CA PRO A 52 13.70 -47.82 11.18
C PRO A 52 13.18 -46.38 11.10
N ALA A 53 12.26 -45.99 11.99
CA ALA A 53 11.75 -44.61 12.04
C ALA A 53 12.88 -43.55 12.19
N ALA A 54 13.99 -43.91 12.84
CA ALA A 54 15.15 -43.03 13.00
C ALA A 54 15.82 -42.66 11.66
N THR A 55 15.88 -43.59 10.69
CA THR A 55 16.47 -43.31 9.37
C THR A 55 15.53 -42.43 8.53
N ALA A 56 14.22 -42.60 8.69
CA ALA A 56 13.22 -41.77 8.03
C ALA A 56 13.30 -40.30 8.46
N HIS A 57 13.46 -40.02 9.76
CA HIS A 57 13.65 -38.65 10.27
C HIS A 57 14.91 -37.99 9.72
N ALA A 58 16.05 -38.69 9.75
CA ALA A 58 17.32 -38.15 9.27
C ALA A 58 17.28 -37.81 7.76
N MET A 59 16.65 -38.65 6.93
CA MET A 59 16.49 -38.36 5.50
C MET A 59 15.60 -37.15 5.22
N PHE A 60 14.54 -36.97 6.01
CA PHE A 60 13.61 -35.85 5.87
C PHE A 60 14.27 -34.51 6.23
N ASP A 61 15.04 -34.47 7.31
CA ASP A 61 15.75 -33.26 7.76
C ASP A 61 16.80 -32.77 6.75
N HIS A 62 17.49 -33.69 6.07
CA HIS A 62 18.48 -33.32 5.05
C HIS A 62 17.86 -32.92 3.71
N SER A 63 16.67 -33.41 3.38
CA SER A 63 16.09 -33.24 2.03
C SER A 63 14.97 -32.20 1.99
N VAL A 64 14.05 -32.22 2.96
CA VAL A 64 12.80 -31.45 2.89
C VAL A 64 12.93 -30.11 3.59
N VAL A 65 13.56 -30.07 4.77
CA VAL A 65 13.70 -28.85 5.58
C VAL A 65 14.46 -27.73 4.83
N PRO A 66 15.61 -27.98 4.18
CA PRO A 66 16.35 -26.92 3.49
C PRO A 66 15.56 -26.35 2.30
N VAL A 67 14.91 -27.21 1.51
CA VAL A 67 14.08 -26.80 0.38
C VAL A 67 12.90 -25.95 0.87
N PHE A 68 12.26 -26.36 1.97
CA PHE A 68 11.18 -25.59 2.57
C PHE A 68 11.64 -24.21 3.07
N ILE A 69 12.79 -24.13 3.75
CA ILE A 69 13.36 -22.86 4.22
C ILE A 69 13.65 -21.93 3.04
N VAL A 70 14.26 -22.43 1.96
CA VAL A 70 14.53 -21.64 0.76
C VAL A 70 13.24 -21.15 0.10
N ALA A 71 12.24 -22.04 -0.05
CA ALA A 71 10.94 -21.66 -0.60
C ALA A 71 10.25 -20.60 0.27
N ALA A 72 10.29 -20.73 1.60
CA ALA A 72 9.72 -19.77 2.53
C ALA A 72 10.43 -18.41 2.45
N ALA A 73 11.77 -18.40 2.34
CA ALA A 73 12.55 -17.18 2.18
C ALA A 73 12.22 -16.46 0.87
N ILE A 74 12.09 -17.20 -0.24
CA ILE A 74 11.68 -16.65 -1.54
C ILE A 74 10.27 -16.06 -1.44
N ALA A 75 9.31 -16.78 -0.86
CA ALA A 75 7.94 -16.30 -0.70
C ALA A 75 7.89 -15.01 0.14
N ALA A 76 8.65 -14.95 1.24
CA ALA A 76 8.75 -13.75 2.07
C ALA A 76 9.36 -12.57 1.29
N ALA A 77 10.42 -12.79 0.52
CA ALA A 77 11.04 -11.76 -0.31
C ALA A 77 10.09 -11.22 -1.39
N VAL A 78 9.39 -12.10 -2.10
CA VAL A 78 8.39 -11.72 -3.12
C VAL A 78 7.24 -10.93 -2.50
N SER A 79 6.73 -11.37 -1.34
CA SER A 79 5.68 -10.66 -0.63
C SER A 79 6.09 -9.23 -0.24
N LEU A 80 7.28 -9.07 0.33
CA LEU A 80 7.81 -7.77 0.71
C LEU A 80 8.00 -6.86 -0.51
N MET A 81 8.47 -7.41 -1.63
CA MET A 81 8.61 -6.69 -2.89
C MET A 81 7.25 -6.20 -3.41
N LEU A 82 6.24 -7.06 -3.45
CA LEU A 82 4.89 -6.70 -3.90
C LEU A 82 4.23 -5.66 -3.00
N ALA A 83 4.33 -5.82 -1.68
CA ALA A 83 3.83 -4.85 -0.70
C ALA A 83 4.46 -3.47 -0.89
N SER A 84 5.77 -3.44 -1.13
CA SER A 84 6.52 -2.20 -1.38
C SER A 84 6.07 -1.53 -2.69
N LEU A 85 5.88 -2.31 -3.76
CA LEU A 85 5.39 -1.81 -5.04
C LEU A 85 3.97 -1.21 -4.92
N LEU A 86 3.06 -1.88 -4.23
CA LEU A 86 1.70 -1.39 -3.98
C LEU A 86 1.70 -0.09 -3.16
N ALA A 87 2.53 -0.03 -2.12
CA ALA A 87 2.67 1.16 -1.30
C ALA A 87 3.16 2.37 -2.12
N LEU A 88 4.12 2.14 -3.02
CA LEU A 88 4.71 3.18 -3.85
C LEU A 88 3.80 3.63 -5.00
N ARG A 89 3.15 2.68 -5.69
CA ARG A 89 2.38 2.96 -6.91
C ARG A 89 0.91 3.33 -6.66
N LEU A 90 0.33 2.93 -5.52
CA LEU A 90 -1.07 3.21 -5.21
C LEU A 90 -1.20 4.07 -3.95
N ALA A 91 -0.70 3.56 -2.81
CA ALA A 91 -1.01 4.19 -1.51
C ALA A 91 -0.43 5.60 -1.39
N ARG A 92 0.79 5.82 -1.89
CA ARG A 92 1.43 7.15 -1.87
C ARG A 92 0.69 8.18 -2.73
N PRO A 93 0.44 7.97 -4.04
CA PRO A 93 -0.32 8.93 -4.83
C PRO A 93 -1.73 9.21 -4.30
N LEU A 94 -2.44 8.18 -3.82
CA LEU A 94 -3.78 8.37 -3.24
C LEU A 94 -3.75 9.25 -1.98
N ASP A 95 -2.74 9.08 -1.14
CA ASP A 95 -2.56 9.92 0.03
C ASP A 95 -2.15 11.37 -0.35
N ASP A 96 -1.37 11.55 -1.42
CA ASP A 96 -1.03 12.86 -1.96
C ASP A 96 -2.28 13.61 -2.43
N ILE A 97 -3.18 12.92 -3.15
CA ILE A 97 -4.48 13.46 -3.55
C ILE A 97 -5.32 13.82 -2.33
N ALA A 98 -5.41 12.92 -1.35
CA ALA A 98 -6.18 13.17 -0.12
C ALA A 98 -5.63 14.37 0.68
N ARG A 99 -4.31 14.55 0.72
CA ARG A 99 -3.67 15.72 1.32
C ARG A 99 -4.01 17.00 0.57
N ALA A 100 -3.89 16.98 -0.75
CA ALA A 100 -4.19 18.14 -1.58
C ALA A 100 -5.67 18.54 -1.43
N ALA A 101 -6.58 17.57 -1.37
CA ALA A 101 -8.00 17.83 -1.11
C ALA A 101 -8.24 18.54 0.23
N ARG A 102 -7.56 18.11 1.30
CA ARG A 102 -7.65 18.80 2.60
C ARG A 102 -7.13 20.25 2.53
N ARG A 103 -6.07 20.50 1.75
CA ARG A 103 -5.55 21.87 1.52
C ARG A 103 -6.54 22.74 0.76
N VAL A 104 -7.15 22.20 -0.31
CA VAL A 104 -8.20 22.90 -1.07
C VAL A 104 -9.39 23.22 -0.18
N ALA A 105 -9.83 22.27 0.67
CA ALA A 105 -10.89 22.50 1.65
C ALA A 105 -10.52 23.59 2.69
N GLY A 106 -9.23 23.78 2.95
CA GLY A 106 -8.70 24.88 3.78
C GLY A 106 -8.55 26.22 3.04
N GLY A 107 -8.97 26.32 1.78
CA GLY A 107 -8.91 27.55 0.97
C GLY A 107 -7.68 27.67 0.08
N GLU A 108 -6.78 26.68 0.08
CA GLU A 108 -5.60 26.67 -0.81
C GLU A 108 -5.96 26.13 -2.21
N TYR A 109 -6.77 26.87 -2.98
CA TYR A 109 -7.28 26.44 -4.29
C TYR A 109 -6.19 26.27 -5.38
N GLN A 110 -4.95 26.70 -5.12
CA GLN A 110 -3.82 26.50 -6.03
C GLN A 110 -3.16 25.11 -5.90
N ALA A 111 -3.56 24.30 -4.91
CA ALA A 111 -3.00 22.97 -4.72
C ALA A 111 -3.25 22.08 -5.95
N ARG A 112 -2.21 21.37 -6.40
CA ARG A 112 -2.25 20.41 -7.51
C ARG A 112 -1.51 19.14 -7.12
N VAL A 113 -1.85 18.04 -7.79
CA VAL A 113 -1.26 16.72 -7.59
C VAL A 113 -0.60 16.25 -8.89
N GLN A 114 0.47 15.49 -8.77
CA GLN A 114 1.16 14.90 -9.93
C GLN A 114 0.41 13.66 -10.43
N ARG A 115 0.49 13.43 -11.74
CA ARG A 115 -0.05 12.23 -12.39
C ARG A 115 0.94 11.08 -12.24
N THR A 116 0.86 10.38 -11.11
CA THR A 116 1.77 9.27 -10.79
C THR A 116 0.98 8.04 -10.37
N GLY A 117 1.30 6.88 -10.95
CA GLY A 117 0.66 5.61 -10.64
C GLY A 117 -0.01 4.98 -11.86
N PRO A 118 -0.84 3.94 -11.65
CA PRO A 118 -1.66 3.33 -12.69
C PRO A 118 -2.70 4.29 -13.27
N ASP A 119 -3.29 3.91 -14.40
CA ASP A 119 -4.20 4.74 -15.17
C ASP A 119 -5.38 5.25 -14.33
N GLU A 120 -5.97 4.41 -13.48
CA GLU A 120 -7.07 4.78 -12.59
C GLU A 120 -6.67 5.85 -11.58
N VAL A 121 -5.46 5.77 -11.05
CA VAL A 121 -4.91 6.75 -10.09
C VAL A 121 -4.59 8.06 -10.79
N THR A 122 -4.03 8.00 -12.00
CA THR A 122 -3.76 9.21 -12.79
C THR A 122 -5.04 9.90 -13.25
N SER A 123 -6.08 9.14 -13.61
CA SER A 123 -7.41 9.66 -13.94
C SER A 123 -8.06 10.37 -12.73
N LEU A 124 -7.89 9.84 -11.52
CA LEU A 124 -8.31 10.51 -10.29
C LEU A 124 -7.52 11.80 -10.04
N ALA A 125 -6.20 11.78 -10.27
CA ALA A 125 -5.36 12.97 -10.16
C ALA A 125 -5.80 14.08 -11.12
N ASP A 126 -6.16 13.72 -12.36
CA ASP A 126 -6.69 14.66 -13.36
C ASP A 126 -8.02 15.26 -12.91
N SER A 127 -8.96 14.42 -12.49
CA SER A 127 -10.27 14.85 -11.97
C SER A 127 -10.12 15.79 -10.78
N PHE A 128 -9.19 15.49 -9.86
CA PHE A 128 -8.88 16.35 -8.72
C PHE A 128 -8.35 17.72 -9.18
N ASN A 129 -7.40 17.74 -10.11
CA ASN A 129 -6.80 18.97 -10.59
C ASN A 129 -7.83 19.87 -11.31
N GLN A 130 -8.73 19.27 -12.09
CA GLN A 130 -9.81 19.99 -12.76
C GLN A 130 -10.83 20.60 -11.78
N MET A 131 -11.19 19.86 -10.73
CA MET A 131 -12.01 20.38 -9.63
C MET A 131 -11.31 21.56 -8.92
N ALA A 132 -10.02 21.42 -8.60
CA ALA A 132 -9.26 22.47 -7.93
C ALA A 132 -9.13 23.75 -8.79
N GLU A 133 -8.97 23.60 -10.11
CA GLU A 133 -9.01 24.70 -11.06
C GLU A 133 -10.35 25.42 -11.09
N SER A 134 -11.45 24.66 -11.13
CA SER A 134 -12.81 25.22 -11.11
C SER A 134 -13.08 26.02 -9.85
N LEU A 135 -12.70 25.50 -8.68
CA LEU A 135 -12.82 26.21 -7.40
C LEU A 135 -11.95 27.47 -7.35
N GLN A 136 -10.73 27.40 -7.88
CA GLN A 136 -9.85 28.56 -7.96
C GLN A 136 -10.46 29.67 -8.82
N HIS A 137 -11.09 29.32 -9.94
CA HIS A 137 -11.76 30.28 -10.80
C HIS A 137 -12.98 30.91 -10.10
N GLN A 138 -13.80 30.10 -9.42
CA GLN A 138 -14.93 30.59 -8.63
C GLN A 138 -14.51 31.57 -7.52
N GLU A 139 -13.43 31.26 -6.79
CA GLU A 139 -12.91 32.15 -5.75
C GLU A 139 -12.36 33.46 -6.33
N ARG A 140 -11.72 33.44 -7.50
CA ARG A 140 -11.27 34.67 -8.18
C ARG A 140 -12.45 35.56 -8.55
N MET A 141 -13.48 35.00 -9.20
CA MET A 141 -14.69 35.74 -9.55
C MET A 141 -15.38 36.33 -8.32
N ARG A 142 -15.46 35.55 -7.22
CA ARG A 142 -16.02 36.04 -5.94
C ARG A 142 -15.25 37.24 -5.41
N ARG A 143 -13.91 37.20 -5.44
CA ARG A 143 -13.06 38.32 -4.98
C ARG A 143 -13.19 39.55 -5.85
N GLU A 144 -13.17 39.38 -7.17
CA GLU A 144 -13.34 40.48 -8.12
C GLU A 144 -14.69 41.17 -7.94
N PHE A 145 -15.76 40.40 -7.74
CA PHE A 145 -17.09 40.97 -7.44
C PHE A 145 -17.10 41.80 -6.16
N ILE A 146 -16.51 41.30 -5.07
CA ILE A 146 -16.41 42.03 -3.80
C ILE A 146 -15.61 43.33 -3.97
N VAL A 147 -14.52 43.27 -4.72
CA VAL A 147 -13.69 44.45 -5.00
C VAL A 147 -14.46 45.48 -5.82
N ASN A 148 -15.12 45.07 -6.89
CA ASN A 148 -15.89 45.98 -7.74
C ASN A 148 -17.05 46.63 -6.98
N ALA A 149 -17.81 45.85 -6.18
CA ALA A 149 -18.88 46.37 -5.35
C ALA A 149 -18.37 47.38 -4.30
N ALA A 150 -17.21 47.13 -3.69
CA ALA A 150 -16.60 48.07 -2.74
C ALA A 150 -16.15 49.38 -3.40
N HIS A 151 -15.68 49.32 -4.65
CA HIS A 151 -15.33 50.52 -5.42
C HIS A 151 -16.57 51.37 -5.73
N GLU A 152 -17.67 50.77 -6.20
CA GLU A 152 -18.91 51.51 -6.50
C GLU A 152 -19.54 52.20 -5.28
N LEU A 153 -19.43 51.57 -4.10
CA LEU A 153 -19.93 52.16 -2.84
C LEU A 153 -19.00 53.24 -2.26
N SER A 154 -17.69 53.20 -2.57
CA SER A 154 -16.70 54.14 -2.02
C SER A 154 -16.58 55.44 -2.80
N THR A 155 -17.24 55.56 -3.95
CA THR A 155 -17.42 56.84 -4.66
C THR A 155 -18.86 57.36 -4.46
N PRO A 156 -19.20 57.94 -3.30
CA PRO A 156 -20.43 58.73 -3.21
C PRO A 156 -20.24 60.02 -4.01
N LEU A 157 -21.22 60.28 -4.88
CA LEU A 157 -21.38 61.48 -5.68
C LEU A 157 -21.23 62.74 -4.80
N THR A 158 -20.18 63.52 -5.05
CA THR A 158 -20.27 64.99 -4.97
C THR A 158 -21.15 65.52 -6.07
#